data_AF-A0AAP0PMA0-F1
#
_entry.id   AF-A0AAP0PMA0-F1
#
_cell.length_a   1.000
_cell.length_b   1.000
_cell.length_c   1.000
_cell.angle_alpha   90.00
_cell.angle_beta   90.00
_cell.angle_gamma   90.00
#
_symmetry.space_group_name_H-M   'P 1'
#
loop_
_entity.id
_entity.type
_entity.pdbx_description
1 polymer ?
#
loop_
_entity_poly.entity_id
_entity_poly.type
_entity_poly.pdbx_seq_one_letter_code
_entity_poly.pdbx_strand_id
1 'polypeptide(L)'
;MTHSVLVYSDTARLCEFVACEYERCKEMAAAALAYKCMEAAYMKVIYSKQSCLSSDRHELQTALEMAPPGESPPSSASDIDNLSNRGSVDKVAAKKGASFSQATGDHAQDAIFAMEASRKSRSALATSLEQAEALDAEAISSVCKAIDYNFHDVEGLLRLVRLALEAINC
;
A
#
# COMPACT_ATOMS: atom_id res chain seq x y z
N MET A 1 -4.70 -2.77 14.35
CA MET A 1 -4.33 -2.20 13.04
C MET A 1 -4.39 -3.20 11.88
N THR A 2 -4.16 -4.49 12.10
CA THR A 2 -4.29 -5.56 11.07
C THR A 2 -5.66 -5.62 10.39
N HIS A 3 -6.75 -5.42 11.16
CA HIS A 3 -8.11 -5.43 10.61
C HIS A 3 -8.35 -4.37 9.52
N SER A 4 -7.86 -3.13 9.71
CA SER A 4 -8.03 -2.06 8.73
C SER A 4 -7.26 -2.34 7.43
N VAL A 5 -6.04 -2.89 7.54
CA VAL A 5 -5.24 -3.29 6.38
C VAL A 5 -5.95 -4.38 5.58
N LEU A 6 -6.45 -5.43 6.26
CA LEU A 6 -7.19 -6.52 5.61
C LEU A 6 -8.45 -6.03 4.89
N VAL A 7 -9.27 -5.20 5.55
CA VAL A 7 -10.49 -4.65 4.96
C VAL A 7 -10.20 -3.87 3.68
N TYR A 8 -9.18 -3.00 3.69
CA TYR A 8 -8.82 -2.23 2.49
C TYR A 8 -8.16 -3.10 1.41
N SER A 9 -7.36 -4.10 1.77
CA SER A 9 -6.82 -5.06 0.79
C SER A 9 -7.92 -5.86 0.09
N ASP A 10 -8.92 -6.34 0.82
CA ASP A 10 -10.06 -7.07 0.22
C ASP A 10 -10.96 -6.14 -0.60
N THR A 11 -11.15 -4.90 -0.13
CA THR A 11 -11.85 -3.87 -0.90
C THR A 11 -11.15 -3.58 -2.22
N ALA A 12 -9.82 -3.46 -2.23
CA ALA A 12 -9.05 -3.21 -3.45
C ALA A 12 -9.24 -4.34 -4.48
N ARG A 13 -9.20 -5.60 -4.03
CA ARG A 13 -9.47 -6.78 -4.88
C ARG A 13 -10.89 -6.81 -5.43
N LEU A 14 -11.87 -6.44 -4.62
CA LEU A 14 -13.26 -6.33 -5.07
C LEU A 14 -13.41 -5.22 -6.12
N CYS A 15 -12.81 -4.05 -5.89
CA CYS A 15 -12.83 -2.94 -6.83
C CYS A 15 -12.13 -3.30 -8.15
N GLU A 16 -11.04 -4.06 -8.11
CA GLU A 16 -10.39 -4.59 -9.32
C GLU A 16 -11.32 -5.50 -10.12
N PHE A 17 -11.98 -6.45 -9.46
CA PHE A 17 -12.96 -7.33 -10.11
C PHE A 17 -14.09 -6.53 -10.77
N VAL A 18 -14.67 -5.57 -10.05
CA VAL A 18 -15.75 -4.72 -10.55
C VAL A 18 -15.28 -3.86 -11.73
N ALA A 19 -14.06 -3.31 -11.67
CA ALA A 19 -13.49 -2.51 -12.75
C ALA A 19 -13.31 -3.34 -14.04
N CYS A 20 -12.77 -4.55 -13.91
CA CYS A 20 -12.63 -5.49 -15.03
C CYS A 20 -13.97 -5.84 -15.67
N GLU A 21 -15.03 -6.02 -14.87
CA GLU A 21 -16.36 -6.31 -15.39
C GLU A 21 -16.97 -5.11 -16.16
N TYR A 22 -16.78 -3.88 -15.66
CA TYR A 22 -17.17 -2.68 -16.41
C TYR A 22 -16.39 -2.52 -17.73
N GLU A 23 -15.07 -2.80 -17.74
CA GLU A 23 -14.28 -2.80 -18.98
C GLU A 23 -14.79 -3.85 -19.99
N ARG A 24 -15.19 -5.03 -19.50
CA ARG A 24 -15.78 -6.10 -20.31
C ARG A 24 -17.10 -5.66 -20.93
N CYS A 25 -17.92 -4.89 -20.19
CA CYS A 25 -19.18 -4.31 -20.66
C CYS A 25 -19.02 -3.00 -21.46
N LYS A 26 -17.79 -2.50 -21.64
CA LYS A 26 -17.48 -1.20 -22.29
C LYS A 26 -18.02 0.02 -21.55
N GLU A 27 -18.30 -0.11 -20.26
CA GLU A 27 -18.74 0.99 -19.39
C GLU A 27 -17.53 1.72 -18.81
N MET A 28 -16.76 2.41 -19.66
CA MET A 28 -15.43 2.93 -19.32
C MET A 28 -15.45 3.98 -18.19
N ALA A 29 -16.49 4.80 -18.09
CA ALA A 29 -16.67 5.74 -16.98
C ALA A 29 -16.82 5.02 -15.63
N ALA A 30 -17.63 3.96 -15.58
CA ALA A 30 -17.82 3.16 -14.38
C ALA A 30 -16.54 2.38 -14.01
N ALA A 31 -15.83 1.84 -15.01
CA ALA A 31 -14.52 1.23 -14.81
C ALA A 31 -13.51 2.22 -14.20
N ALA A 32 -13.48 3.47 -14.69
CA ALA A 32 -12.60 4.51 -14.16
C ALA A 32 -12.87 4.78 -12.67
N LEU A 33 -14.14 4.86 -12.26
CA LEU A 33 -14.55 5.03 -10.87
C LEU A 33 -14.17 3.82 -10.00
N ALA A 34 -14.35 2.59 -10.50
CA ALA A 34 -13.96 1.38 -9.78
C ALA A 34 -12.43 1.30 -9.56
N TYR A 35 -11.63 1.62 -10.59
CA TYR A 35 -10.17 1.72 -10.45
C TYR A 35 -9.75 2.85 -9.50
N LYS A 36 -10.51 3.95 -9.43
CA LYS A 36 -10.27 5.00 -8.44
C LYS A 36 -10.49 4.52 -7.02
N CYS A 37 -11.53 3.72 -6.78
CA CYS A 37 -11.76 3.08 -5.49
C CYS A 37 -10.64 2.08 -5.15
N MET A 38 -10.12 1.33 -6.13
CA MET A 38 -8.96 0.45 -5.97
C MET A 38 -7.70 1.23 -5.57
N GLU A 39 -7.40 2.35 -6.24
CA GLU A 39 -6.30 3.26 -5.88
C GLU A 39 -6.42 3.72 -4.43
N ALA A 40 -7.60 4.25 -4.05
CA ALA A 40 -7.84 4.75 -2.70
C ALA A 40 -7.66 3.65 -1.64
N ALA A 41 -8.15 2.44 -1.91
CA ALA A 41 -8.01 1.30 -1.01
C ALA A 41 -6.52 0.93 -0.80
N TYR A 42 -5.71 0.82 -1.87
CA TYR A 42 -4.28 0.55 -1.71
C TYR A 42 -3.54 1.71 -1.01
N MET A 43 -3.90 2.96 -1.29
CA MET A 43 -3.34 4.10 -0.54
C MET A 43 -3.65 3.99 0.95
N LYS A 44 -4.86 3.58 1.34
CA LYS A 44 -5.19 3.34 2.76
C LYS A 44 -4.36 2.21 3.38
N VAL A 45 -4.06 1.14 2.63
CA VAL A 45 -3.15 0.07 3.08
C VAL A 45 -1.75 0.62 3.34
N ILE A 46 -1.18 1.35 2.37
CA ILE A 46 0.17 1.94 2.44
C ILE A 46 0.30 2.85 3.67
N TYR A 47 -0.63 3.80 3.84
CA TYR A 47 -0.60 4.75 4.95
C TYR A 47 -0.82 4.09 6.32
N SER A 48 -1.67 3.06 6.38
CA SER A 48 -1.87 2.30 7.63
C SER A 48 -0.61 1.56 8.05
N LYS A 49 0.13 1.00 7.08
CA LYS A 49 1.44 0.35 7.34
C LYS A 49 2.51 1.35 7.74
N GLN A 50 2.54 2.54 7.13
CA GLN A 50 3.54 3.57 7.42
C GLN A 50 3.41 4.17 8.84
N SER A 51 2.17 4.36 9.32
CA SER A 51 1.92 4.77 10.72
C SER A 51 2.42 3.74 11.75
N CYS A 52 2.38 2.45 11.40
CA CYS A 52 2.93 1.38 12.25
C CYS A 52 4.46 1.44 12.26
N LEU A 53 5.07 1.51 11.08
CA LEU A 53 6.53 1.60 10.93
C LEU A 53 7.12 2.83 11.65
N SER A 54 6.43 3.97 11.64
CA SER A 54 6.90 5.17 12.34
C SER A 54 6.82 5.03 13.86
N SER A 55 5.77 4.38 14.37
CA SER A 55 5.57 4.16 15.81
C SER A 55 6.58 3.15 16.34
N ASP A 56 6.74 2.02 15.65
CA ASP A 56 7.72 0.97 16.01
C ASP A 56 9.15 1.51 15.95
N ARG A 57 9.45 2.36 14.95
CA ARG A 57 10.77 3.01 14.84
C ARG A 57 11.01 3.97 15.99
N HIS A 58 10.00 4.75 16.38
CA HIS A 58 10.15 5.67 17.51
C HIS A 58 10.35 4.90 18.81
N GLU A 59 9.59 3.83 19.05
CA GLU A 59 9.75 2.95 20.21
C GLU A 59 11.12 2.27 20.24
N LEU A 60 11.60 1.75 19.11
CA LEU A 60 12.94 1.16 19.00
C LEU A 60 14.04 2.20 19.25
N GLN A 61 13.90 3.41 18.70
CA GLN A 61 14.86 4.48 18.91
C GLN A 61 14.89 4.90 20.38
N THR A 62 13.73 5.03 21.04
CA THR A 62 13.66 5.30 22.48
C THR A 62 14.24 4.16 23.31
N ALA A 63 14.03 2.90 22.93
CA ALA A 63 14.61 1.75 23.62
C ALA A 63 16.15 1.69 23.49
N LEU A 64 16.71 2.14 22.35
CA LEU A 64 18.15 2.26 22.14
C LEU A 64 18.76 3.44 22.93
N GLU A 65 18.06 4.56 23.03
CA GLU A 65 18.49 5.73 23.81
C GLU A 65 18.37 5.53 25.33
N MET A 66 17.46 4.66 25.78
CA MET A 66 17.29 4.26 27.20
C MET A 66 18.18 3.09 27.62
N ALA A 67 18.97 2.51 26.71
CA ALA A 67 19.99 1.54 27.09
C ALA A 67 21.05 2.25 27.96
N PRO A 68 21.37 1.74 29.17
CA PRO A 68 22.39 2.37 30.00
C PRO A 68 23.71 2.41 29.21
N PRO A 69 24.57 3.44 29.41
CA PRO A 69 25.89 3.47 28.80
C PRO A 69 26.70 2.30 29.34
N GLY A 70 26.59 1.17 28.65
CA GLY A 70 27.36 -0.03 28.91
C GLY A 70 28.80 0.30 28.64
N GLU A 71 29.61 0.27 29.69
CA GLU A 71 31.05 0.40 29.66
C GLU A 71 31.59 -0.47 28.52
N SER A 72 32.40 0.15 27.66
CA SER A 72 33.03 -0.52 26.53
C SER A 72 33.79 -1.77 27.02
N PRO A 73 33.73 -2.91 26.32
CA PRO A 73 34.60 -4.01 26.67
C PRO A 73 36.06 -3.53 26.52
N PRO A 74 36.96 -3.92 27.44
CA PRO A 74 38.33 -3.45 27.37
C PRO A 74 38.95 -3.93 26.07
N SER A 75 39.58 -2.99 25.37
CA SER A 75 40.43 -3.25 24.22
C SER A 75 41.66 -4.03 24.69
N SER A 76 41.56 -5.35 24.73
CA SER A 76 42.72 -6.23 24.96
C SER A 76 43.36 -6.59 23.63
N ALA A 77 44.45 -5.90 23.32
CA ALA A 77 45.43 -6.36 22.35
C ALA A 77 46.19 -7.54 22.95
N SER A 78 46.22 -8.68 22.25
CA SER A 78 47.32 -9.62 22.34
C SER A 78 47.37 -10.44 21.06
N ASP A 79 48.35 -10.13 20.21
CA ASP A 79 48.90 -11.07 19.26
C ASP A 79 49.38 -12.32 20.03
N ILE A 80 49.07 -13.50 19.51
CA ILE A 80 49.91 -14.72 19.52
C ILE A 80 49.23 -15.75 18.61
N ASP A 81 49.94 -16.13 17.55
CA ASP A 81 49.72 -17.34 16.74
C ASP A 81 49.77 -18.59 17.63
N ASN A 82 48.80 -19.52 17.50
CA ASN A 82 49.14 -20.95 17.60
C ASN A 82 48.09 -21.88 16.98
N LEU A 83 48.59 -22.87 16.25
CA LEU A 83 47.87 -23.86 15.46
C LEU A 83 47.29 -25.02 16.30
N SER A 84 46.17 -25.54 15.81
CA SER A 84 45.66 -26.91 15.97
C SER A 84 45.22 -27.40 17.37
N ASN A 85 43.93 -27.73 17.50
CA ASN A 85 43.48 -29.11 17.77
C ASN A 85 41.94 -29.21 17.67
N ARG A 86 41.44 -30.33 17.13
CA ARG A 86 40.03 -30.72 17.05
C ARG A 86 39.51 -31.21 18.40
N GLY A 87 38.23 -30.95 18.72
CA GLY A 87 37.52 -31.66 19.80
C GLY A 87 36.13 -31.12 20.18
N SER A 88 35.09 -31.62 19.49
CA SER A 88 33.78 -32.07 20.03
C SER A 88 32.96 -31.22 21.04
N VAL A 89 31.77 -30.75 20.57
CA VAL A 89 30.43 -30.72 21.23
C VAL A 89 30.28 -29.74 22.42
N ASP A 90 29.34 -28.77 22.47
CA ASP A 90 27.89 -28.90 22.35
C ASP A 90 27.18 -27.54 22.08
N LYS A 91 26.12 -27.59 21.26
CA LYS A 91 24.82 -26.88 21.37
C LYS A 91 24.74 -25.54 22.12
N VAL A 92 24.44 -24.45 21.39
CA VAL A 92 23.16 -23.72 21.49
C VAL A 92 22.97 -22.92 20.19
N ALA A 93 21.83 -23.16 19.55
CA ALA A 93 21.36 -22.40 18.40
C ALA A 93 21.09 -20.94 18.80
N ALA A 94 21.72 -20.00 18.11
CA ALA A 94 21.22 -18.65 17.98
C ALA A 94 20.95 -18.37 16.50
N LYS A 95 19.80 -18.86 16.03
CA LYS A 95 19.13 -18.29 14.85
C LYS A 95 18.92 -16.81 15.14
N LYS A 96 19.76 -15.94 14.60
CA LYS A 96 19.37 -14.55 14.36
C LYS A 96 19.15 -14.39 12.87
N GLY A 97 18.10 -15.06 12.41
CA GLY A 97 17.42 -14.63 11.20
C GLY A 97 16.89 -13.25 11.49
N ALA A 98 17.62 -12.23 11.01
CA ALA A 98 17.05 -10.91 10.87
C ALA A 98 15.92 -11.05 9.84
N SER A 99 14.69 -11.20 10.31
CA SER A 99 13.46 -11.14 9.51
C SER A 99 13.18 -9.71 9.05
N PHE A 100 14.23 -8.98 8.67
CA PHE A 100 14.20 -7.61 8.19
C PHE A 100 14.10 -7.61 6.66
N SER A 101 13.17 -8.37 6.09
CA SER A 101 13.02 -8.41 4.61
C SER A 101 11.63 -8.80 4.10
N GLN A 102 10.67 -9.16 4.95
CA GLN A 102 9.33 -9.53 4.46
C GLN A 102 8.34 -8.35 4.48
N ALA A 103 8.43 -7.47 5.48
CA ALA A 103 7.53 -6.32 5.62
C ALA A 103 7.76 -5.21 4.57
N THR A 104 8.99 -5.09 4.03
CA THR A 104 9.33 -4.11 2.98
C THR A 104 8.85 -4.54 1.59
N GLY A 105 8.73 -5.85 1.34
CA GLY A 105 8.24 -6.39 0.07
C GLY A 105 6.77 -6.07 -0.18
N ASP A 106 5.94 -6.17 0.86
CA ASP A 106 4.51 -5.89 0.76
C ASP A 106 4.22 -4.40 0.50
N HIS A 107 4.98 -3.49 1.11
CA HIS A 107 4.73 -2.05 0.96
C HIS A 107 5.04 -1.52 -0.45
N ALA A 108 6.14 -1.99 -1.05
CA ALA A 108 6.49 -1.63 -2.43
C ALA A 108 5.46 -2.20 -3.42
N GLN A 109 4.97 -3.41 -3.17
CA GLN A 109 3.96 -4.04 -4.01
C GLN A 109 2.62 -3.29 -3.94
N ASP A 110 2.17 -2.90 -2.75
CA ASP A 110 0.96 -2.10 -2.59
C ASP A 110 1.07 -0.75 -3.32
N ALA A 111 2.24 -0.12 -3.30
CA ALA A 111 2.49 1.12 -4.04
C ALA A 111 2.41 0.93 -5.56
N ILE A 112 2.98 -0.17 -6.08
CA ILE A 112 2.85 -0.53 -7.50
C ILE A 112 1.38 -0.71 -7.86
N PHE A 113 0.61 -1.42 -7.05
CA PHE A 113 -0.82 -1.62 -7.30
C PHE A 113 -1.63 -0.33 -7.23
N ALA A 114 -1.35 0.58 -6.28
CA ALA A 114 -1.99 1.89 -6.22
C ALA A 114 -1.71 2.71 -7.50
N MET A 115 -0.45 2.73 -7.95
CA MET A 115 -0.06 3.43 -9.17
C MET A 115 -0.68 2.80 -10.42
N GLU A 116 -0.75 1.47 -10.49
CA GLU A 116 -1.40 0.77 -11.59
C GLU A 116 -2.90 1.08 -11.64
N ALA A 117 -3.58 1.06 -10.49
CA ALA A 117 -4.99 1.43 -10.38
C ALA A 117 -5.22 2.88 -10.83
N SER A 118 -4.37 3.81 -10.40
CA SER A 118 -4.40 5.23 -10.83
C SER A 118 -4.26 5.36 -12.35
N ARG A 119 -3.28 4.65 -12.94
CA ARG A 119 -3.06 4.62 -14.40
C ARG A 119 -4.27 4.05 -15.15
N LYS A 120 -4.81 2.92 -14.69
CA LYS A 120 -5.99 2.30 -15.30
C LYS A 120 -7.21 3.20 -15.20
N SER A 121 -7.43 3.84 -14.04
CA SER A 121 -8.52 4.81 -13.84
C SER A 121 -8.46 5.96 -14.85
N ARG A 122 -7.28 6.58 -15.03
CA ARG A 122 -7.09 7.67 -16.01
C ARG A 122 -7.21 7.20 -17.46
N SER A 123 -6.72 5.99 -17.76
CA SER A 123 -6.85 5.39 -19.09
C SER A 123 -8.32 5.13 -19.43
N ALA A 124 -9.09 4.58 -18.50
CA ALA A 124 -10.51 4.31 -18.69
C ALA A 124 -11.31 5.61 -18.84
N LEU A 125 -10.97 6.65 -18.07
CA LEU A 125 -11.54 7.99 -18.25
C LEU A 125 -11.24 8.55 -19.65
N ALA A 126 -10.00 8.46 -20.12
CA ALA A 126 -9.63 8.93 -21.46
C ALA A 126 -10.43 8.22 -22.55
N THR A 127 -10.55 6.89 -22.48
CA THR A 127 -11.40 6.12 -23.41
C THR A 127 -12.88 6.52 -23.30
N SER A 128 -13.37 6.79 -22.10
CA SER A 128 -14.75 7.29 -21.90
C SER A 128 -14.97 8.66 -22.54
N LEU A 129 -13.97 9.54 -22.52
CA LEU A 129 -14.01 10.86 -23.16
C LEU A 129 -13.96 10.76 -24.69
N GLU A 130 -13.22 9.80 -25.24
CA GLU A 130 -13.22 9.52 -26.68
C GLU A 130 -14.57 8.95 -27.15
N GLN A 131 -15.27 8.24 -26.27
CA GLN A 131 -16.62 7.70 -26.48
C GLN A 131 -17.73 8.69 -26.10
N ALA A 132 -17.39 9.95 -25.79
CA ALA A 132 -18.28 10.95 -25.20
C ALA A 132 -19.50 11.36 -26.05
N GLU A 133 -19.66 10.84 -27.27
CA GLU A 133 -20.94 10.95 -27.99
C GLU A 133 -22.12 10.35 -27.20
N ALA A 134 -21.84 9.50 -26.18
CA ALA A 134 -22.84 8.84 -25.35
C ALA A 134 -23.05 9.43 -23.93
N LEU A 135 -22.19 10.34 -23.43
CA LEU A 135 -22.26 10.84 -22.05
C LEU A 135 -22.47 12.35 -22.00
N ASP A 136 -23.40 12.78 -21.15
CA ASP A 136 -23.64 14.20 -20.90
C ASP A 136 -22.42 14.89 -20.25
N ALA A 137 -22.28 16.19 -20.51
CA ALA A 137 -21.19 17.01 -19.97
C ALA A 137 -21.21 17.05 -18.43
N GLU A 138 -22.37 16.98 -17.80
CA GLU A 138 -22.50 16.91 -16.34
C GLU A 138 -22.02 15.57 -15.79
N ALA A 139 -22.31 14.47 -16.50
CA ALA A 139 -21.82 13.14 -16.15
C ALA A 139 -20.29 13.08 -16.23
N ILE A 140 -19.71 13.60 -17.32
CA ILE A 140 -18.26 13.71 -17.49
C ILE A 140 -17.64 14.56 -16.37
N SER A 141 -18.21 15.73 -16.06
CA SER A 141 -17.73 16.59 -14.98
C SER A 141 -17.74 15.88 -13.63
N SER A 142 -18.80 15.12 -13.35
CA SER A 142 -18.95 14.37 -12.09
C SER A 142 -17.92 13.25 -11.97
N VAL A 143 -17.66 12.52 -13.05
CA VAL A 143 -16.60 11.48 -13.09
C VAL A 143 -15.23 12.13 -12.85
N CYS A 144 -14.86 13.19 -13.57
CA CYS A 144 -13.58 13.88 -13.38
C CYS A 144 -13.38 14.34 -11.92
N LYS A 145 -14.42 14.92 -11.29
CA LYS A 145 -14.36 15.32 -9.88
C LYS A 145 -14.06 14.15 -8.95
N ALA A 146 -14.64 12.97 -9.20
CA ALA A 146 -14.36 11.78 -8.41
C ALA A 146 -12.92 11.25 -8.64
N ILE A 147 -12.45 11.24 -9.89
CA ILE A 147 -11.10 10.78 -10.26
C ILE A 147 -10.00 11.67 -9.65
N ASP A 148 -10.18 13.00 -9.67
CA ASP A 148 -9.21 13.95 -9.13
C ASP A 148 -9.30 14.13 -7.61
N TYR A 149 -10.28 13.50 -6.96
CA TYR A 149 -10.44 13.57 -5.51
C TYR A 149 -9.33 12.81 -4.77
N ASN A 150 -8.95 13.32 -3.59
CA ASN A 150 -7.90 12.72 -2.78
C ASN A 150 -8.43 11.50 -1.99
N PHE A 151 -7.53 10.62 -1.54
CA PHE A 151 -7.88 9.40 -0.80
C PHE A 151 -7.94 9.60 0.73
N HIS A 152 -7.60 10.79 1.25
CA HIS A 152 -7.59 11.04 2.69
C HIS A 152 -9.02 11.09 3.25
N ASP A 153 -9.94 11.72 2.53
CA ASP A 153 -11.37 11.73 2.83
C ASP A 153 -12.10 10.65 2.03
N VAL A 154 -12.19 9.45 2.60
CA VAL A 154 -12.86 8.31 1.96
C VAL A 154 -14.37 8.54 1.84
N GLU A 155 -14.99 9.21 2.81
CA GLU A 155 -16.44 9.49 2.78
C GLU A 155 -16.78 10.48 1.67
N GLY A 156 -15.97 11.54 1.54
CA GLY A 156 -16.04 12.50 0.43
C GLY A 156 -15.86 11.82 -0.92
N LEU A 157 -14.89 10.92 -1.05
CA LEU A 157 -14.67 10.15 -2.27
C LEU A 157 -15.91 9.30 -2.62
N LEU A 158 -16.43 8.52 -1.66
CA LEU A 158 -17.59 7.65 -1.88
C LEU A 158 -18.83 8.45 -2.31
N ARG A 159 -19.03 9.64 -1.74
CA ARG A 159 -20.12 10.53 -2.16
C ARG A 159 -19.96 10.97 -3.61
N LEU A 160 -18.76 11.35 -4.04
CA LEU A 160 -18.50 11.75 -5.42
C LEU A 160 -18.64 10.58 -6.40
N VAL A 161 -18.15 9.39 -6.03
CA VAL A 161 -18.31 8.17 -6.83
C VAL A 161 -19.79 7.85 -7.01
N ARG A 162 -20.60 7.95 -5.95
CA ARG A 162 -22.03 7.73 -6.04
C ARG A 162 -22.72 8.72 -6.97
N LEU A 163 -22.45 10.02 -6.82
CA LEU A 163 -23.02 11.05 -7.70
C LEU A 163 -22.62 10.84 -9.16
N ALA A 164 -21.36 10.46 -9.40
CA ALA A 164 -20.88 10.14 -10.75
C ALA A 164 -21.58 8.90 -11.32
N LEU A 165 -21.76 7.83 -10.53
CA LEU A 165 -22.51 6.64 -10.92
C LEU A 165 -23.98 6.95 -11.23
N GLU A 166 -24.62 7.81 -10.43
CA GLU A 166 -25.99 8.26 -10.70
C GLU A 166 -26.06 9.04 -12.01
N ALA A 167 -25.09 9.93 -12.28
CA ALA A 167 -25.05 10.73 -13.51
C ALA A 167 -24.79 9.93 -14.79
N ILE A 168 -23.96 8.87 -14.75
CA ILE A 168 -23.69 8.05 -15.95
C ILE A 168 -24.81 7.04 -16.28
N ASN A 169 -25.72 6.77 -15.34
CA ASN A 169 -26.84 5.84 -15.50
C ASN A 169 -28.18 6.55 -15.84
N CYS A 170 -28.13 7.86 -16.08
CA CYS A 170 -29.27 8.69 -16.45
C CYS A 170 -29.33 8.89 -17.97
#